data_AF-A0A2J8XHA0-F1
#
_entry.id   AF-A0A2J8XHA0-F1
#
_cell.length_a   1.000
_cell.length_b   1.000
_cell.length_c   1.000
_cell.angle_alpha   90.00
_cell.angle_beta   90.00
_cell.angle_gamma   90.00
#
_symmetry.space_group_name_H-M   'P 1'
#
loop_
_entity.id
_entity.type
_entity.pdbx_description
1 polymer ?
#
loop_
_entity_poly.entity_id
_entity_poly.type
_entity_poly.pdbx_seq_one_letter_code
_entity_poly.pdbx_strand_id
1 'polypeptide(L)'
;SGFHYRQFLLKSLISQTVIDSSVMEQNPLRSEPALVPPKDEEAAVSTEEPRINLPHLLEEEVEFSTDLIDSYPGHETLWCHRRHIFYLQHHLNGSQLSQAMEVDGLNDSSKQGYSQETKRLKRTPVPDSLGLEMEHRFIDQVLSTCRNVEQARFASAYRKWLVTLSQ
;
A
#
# COMPACT_ATOMS: atom_id res chain seq x y z
N SER A 1 12.05 20.90 3.60
CA SER A 1 12.83 20.21 2.56
C SER A 1 11.88 19.56 1.56
N GLY A 2 12.32 19.25 0.34
CA GLY A 2 11.46 18.63 -0.69
C GLY A 2 10.87 17.27 -0.29
N PHE A 3 11.64 16.47 0.45
CA PHE A 3 11.15 15.17 0.95
C PHE A 3 9.98 15.29 1.93
N HIS A 4 9.96 16.28 2.82
CA HIS A 4 8.81 16.48 3.71
C HIS A 4 7.54 16.85 2.95
N TYR A 5 7.66 17.65 1.89
CA TYR A 5 6.51 17.97 1.05
C TYR A 5 5.99 16.73 0.31
N ARG A 6 6.89 15.92 -0.25
CA ARG A 6 6.52 14.62 -0.86
C ARG A 6 5.83 13.69 0.14
N GLN A 7 6.36 13.54 1.35
CA GLN A 7 5.73 12.76 2.43
C GLN A 7 4.32 13.28 2.76
N PHE A 8 4.17 14.60 2.85
CA PHE A 8 2.87 15.23 3.09
C PHE A 8 1.88 14.93 1.95
N LEU A 9 2.30 15.05 0.69
CA LEU A 9 1.47 14.76 -0.48
C LEU A 9 1.01 13.31 -0.50
N LEU A 10 1.93 12.35 -0.34
CA LEU A 10 1.60 10.92 -0.33
C LEU A 10 0.62 10.58 0.79
N LYS A 11 0.84 11.09 2.00
CA LYS A 11 -0.12 10.90 3.11
C LYS A 11 -1.49 11.50 2.83
N SER A 12 -1.54 12.66 2.18
CA SER A 12 -2.79 13.33 1.82
C SER A 12 -3.56 12.52 0.78
N LEU A 13 -2.87 12.03 -0.25
CA LEU A 13 -3.44 11.17 -1.28
C LEU A 13 -3.99 9.87 -0.69
N ILE A 14 -3.22 9.20 0.17
CA ILE A 14 -3.65 7.99 0.88
C ILE A 14 -4.93 8.27 1.68
N SER A 15 -4.95 9.35 2.45
CA SER A 15 -6.11 9.71 3.28
C SER A 15 -7.36 9.96 2.44
N GLN A 16 -7.21 10.63 1.28
CA GLN A 16 -8.33 10.85 0.35
C GLN A 16 -8.84 9.52 -0.22
N THR A 17 -7.96 8.63 -0.67
CA THR A 17 -8.37 7.34 -1.26
C THR A 17 -9.14 6.45 -0.28
N VAL A 18 -8.78 6.45 1.02
CA VAL A 18 -9.50 5.69 2.05
C VAL A 18 -10.89 6.27 2.33
N ILE A 19 -11.03 7.60 2.25
CA ILE A 19 -12.32 8.28 2.42
C ILE A 19 -13.23 7.97 1.22
N ASP A 20 -12.69 8.02 0.00
CA ASP A 20 -13.46 7.75 -1.22
C ASP A 20 -13.96 6.30 -1.28
N SER A 21 -13.17 5.32 -0.82
CA SER A 21 -13.62 3.93 -0.72
C SER A 21 -14.74 3.73 0.30
N SER A 22 -14.68 4.41 1.45
CA SER A 22 -15.70 4.34 2.50
C SER A 22 -17.05 4.90 2.05
N VAL A 23 -17.04 6.02 1.31
CA VAL A 23 -18.27 6.64 0.78
C VAL A 23 -18.92 5.77 -0.30
N MET A 24 -18.13 5.05 -1.10
CA MET A 24 -18.63 4.19 -2.17
C MET A 24 -19.29 2.90 -1.65
N GLU A 25 -18.82 2.34 -0.52
CA GLU A 25 -19.40 1.13 0.11
C GLU A 25 -20.72 1.39 0.84
N GLN A 26 -20.99 2.63 1.30
CA GLN A 26 -22.21 2.98 2.03
C GLN A 26 -23.45 3.23 1.14
N ASN A 27 -23.35 3.00 -0.17
CA ASN A 27 -24.47 3.23 -1.10
C ASN A 27 -24.91 2.00 -1.94
N PRO A 28 -25.34 0.87 -1.34
CA PRO A 28 -26.11 -0.14 -2.06
C PRO A 28 -27.62 0.06 -1.87
N LEU A 29 -28.27 0.66 -2.89
CA LEU A 29 -29.67 0.49 -3.34
C LEU A 29 -30.86 0.86 -2.42
N ARG A 30 -31.56 1.94 -2.82
CA ARG A 30 -33.05 2.07 -2.85
C ARG A 30 -33.39 3.23 -3.82
N SER A 31 -34.10 3.17 -4.94
CA SER A 31 -34.95 2.19 -5.64
C SER A 31 -35.06 2.57 -7.14
N GLU A 32 -35.51 1.63 -7.96
CA GLU A 32 -35.64 1.57 -9.44
C GLU A 32 -36.91 2.32 -10.02
N PRO A 33 -37.36 2.18 -11.30
CA PRO A 33 -37.16 3.06 -12.47
C PRO A 33 -38.45 3.72 -13.08
N ALA A 34 -38.33 4.77 -13.92
CA ALA A 34 -39.27 5.07 -15.05
C ALA A 34 -38.83 6.22 -16.02
N LEU A 35 -38.52 5.84 -17.29
CA LEU A 35 -38.93 6.41 -18.60
C LEU A 35 -38.72 7.92 -19.03
N VAL A 36 -37.66 8.15 -19.84
CA VAL A 36 -37.47 8.90 -21.15
C VAL A 36 -37.84 10.42 -21.34
N PRO A 37 -37.33 11.16 -22.38
CA PRO A 37 -36.54 12.41 -22.30
C PRO A 37 -37.24 13.63 -22.99
N PRO A 38 -36.63 14.85 -23.19
CA PRO A 38 -35.65 15.10 -24.28
C PRO A 38 -34.60 16.24 -24.03
N LYS A 39 -33.52 16.20 -24.85
CA LYS A 39 -32.69 17.30 -25.40
C LYS A 39 -32.39 18.56 -24.55
N ASP A 40 -31.12 18.78 -24.25
CA ASP A 40 -30.28 19.70 -25.04
C ASP A 40 -28.78 19.47 -24.77
N GLU A 41 -27.97 19.82 -25.75
CA GLU A 41 -26.53 19.61 -25.82
C GLU A 41 -25.77 20.40 -24.74
N GLU A 42 -25.41 19.74 -23.65
CA GLU A 42 -24.23 20.14 -22.89
C GLU A 42 -23.19 19.02 -23.03
N ALA A 43 -22.10 19.35 -23.72
CA ALA A 43 -20.87 18.61 -23.70
C ALA A 43 -20.36 18.57 -22.25
N ALA A 44 -20.88 17.62 -21.47
CA ALA A 44 -20.25 17.16 -20.27
C ALA A 44 -18.93 16.52 -20.71
N VAL A 45 -17.87 17.33 -20.77
CA VAL A 45 -16.52 16.86 -20.51
C VAL A 45 -16.61 16.26 -19.12
N SER A 46 -16.93 14.97 -19.09
CA SER A 46 -16.68 14.09 -17.96
C SER A 46 -15.17 14.12 -17.81
N THR A 47 -14.67 15.07 -17.03
CA THR A 47 -13.32 15.01 -16.48
C THR A 47 -13.34 13.80 -15.57
N GLU A 48 -13.12 12.62 -16.15
CA GLU A 48 -12.80 11.42 -15.40
C GLU A 48 -11.49 11.76 -14.71
N GLU A 49 -11.58 12.20 -13.45
CA GLU A 49 -10.40 12.43 -12.63
C GLU A 49 -9.56 11.15 -12.70
N PRO A 50 -8.27 11.25 -13.07
CA PRO A 50 -7.42 10.08 -13.14
C PRO A 50 -7.41 9.45 -11.75
N ARG A 51 -8.03 8.27 -11.61
CA ARG A 51 -7.95 7.48 -10.38
C ARG A 51 -6.47 7.13 -10.20
N ILE A 52 -5.81 7.82 -9.29
CA ILE A 52 -4.37 7.67 -9.05
C ILE A 52 -4.13 6.24 -8.56
N ASN A 53 -3.32 5.49 -9.31
CA ASN A 53 -2.89 4.14 -8.92
C ASN A 53 -1.87 4.24 -7.78
N LEU A 54 -2.37 4.40 -6.56
CA LEU A 54 -1.57 4.68 -5.38
C LEU A 54 -0.50 3.61 -5.07
N PRO A 55 -0.75 2.29 -5.22
CA PRO A 55 0.31 1.29 -5.06
C PRO A 55 1.46 1.48 -6.06
N HIS A 56 1.14 1.78 -7.33
CA HIS A 56 2.14 2.02 -8.37
C HIS A 56 2.96 3.28 -8.10
N LEU A 57 2.32 4.36 -7.63
CA LEU A 57 3.00 5.59 -7.25
C LEU A 57 4.01 5.36 -6.10
N LEU A 58 3.68 4.49 -5.14
CA LEU A 58 4.61 4.14 -4.06
C LEU A 58 5.78 3.29 -4.57
N GLU A 59 5.56 2.38 -5.52
CA GLU A 59 6.63 1.63 -6.18
C GLU A 59 7.60 2.57 -6.92
N GLU A 60 7.09 3.52 -7.69
CA GLU A 60 7.89 4.56 -8.35
C GLU A 60 8.70 5.40 -7.35
N GLU A 61 8.10 5.75 -6.20
CA GLU A 61 8.79 6.53 -5.18
C GLU A 61 9.90 5.73 -4.47
N VAL A 62 9.71 4.40 -4.32
CA VAL A 62 10.77 3.49 -3.83
C VAL A 62 11.90 3.41 -4.85
N GLU A 63 11.60 3.26 -6.14
CA GLU A 63 12.60 3.25 -7.23
C GLU A 63 13.39 4.57 -7.28
N PHE A 64 12.69 5.71 -7.25
CA PHE A 64 13.31 7.02 -7.15
C PHE A 64 14.26 7.13 -5.95
N SER A 65 13.85 6.58 -4.80
CA SER A 65 14.71 6.56 -3.61
C SER A 65 15.92 5.64 -3.78
N THR A 66 15.78 4.53 -4.52
CA THR A 66 16.90 3.64 -4.88
C THR A 66 17.95 4.40 -5.66
N ASP A 67 17.56 5.07 -6.75
CA ASP A 67 18.47 5.82 -7.61
C ASP A 67 19.24 6.90 -6.85
N LEU A 68 18.56 7.61 -5.95
CA LEU A 68 19.19 8.63 -5.12
C LEU A 68 20.17 8.03 -4.10
N ILE A 69 19.82 6.90 -3.47
CA ILE A 69 20.70 6.24 -2.49
C ILE A 69 21.96 5.70 -3.17
N ASP A 70 21.83 5.18 -4.39
CA ASP A 70 22.94 4.66 -5.19
C ASP A 70 23.83 5.79 -5.71
N SER A 71 23.23 6.89 -6.18
CA SER A 71 23.96 8.05 -6.72
C SER A 71 24.63 8.90 -5.63
N TYR A 72 24.01 9.00 -4.45
CA TYR A 72 24.42 9.91 -3.38
C TYR A 72 24.52 9.14 -2.04
N PRO A 73 25.60 8.37 -1.82
CA PRO A 73 25.74 7.57 -0.62
C PRO A 73 26.03 8.43 0.62
N GLY A 74 25.49 8.02 1.78
CA GLY A 74 25.76 8.66 3.08
C GLY A 74 24.76 9.75 3.48
N HIS A 75 23.65 9.93 2.77
CA HIS A 75 22.61 10.88 3.18
C HIS A 75 21.49 10.23 4.00
N GLU A 76 21.45 10.53 5.29
CA GLU A 76 20.42 10.04 6.22
C GLU A 76 18.99 10.32 5.74
N THR A 77 18.77 11.52 5.18
CA THR A 77 17.46 11.94 4.67
C THR A 77 16.89 10.98 3.62
N LEU A 78 17.72 10.39 2.75
CA LEU A 78 17.28 9.45 1.73
C LEU A 78 16.78 8.14 2.35
N TRP A 79 17.52 7.62 3.34
CA TRP A 79 17.13 6.42 4.07
C TRP A 79 15.89 6.64 4.93
N CYS A 80 15.77 7.81 5.56
CA CYS A 80 14.56 8.21 6.29
C CYS A 80 13.35 8.33 5.36
N HIS A 81 13.54 8.87 4.15
CA HIS A 81 12.48 8.95 3.15
C HIS A 81 12.05 7.57 2.68
N ARG A 82 12.99 6.73 2.22
CA ARG A 82 12.71 5.35 1.80
C ARG A 82 11.97 4.54 2.88
N ARG A 83 12.37 4.70 4.15
CA ARG A 83 11.67 4.11 5.32
C ARG A 83 10.23 4.56 5.41
N HIS A 84 9.95 5.83 5.19
CA HIS A 84 8.60 6.34 5.19
C HIS A 84 7.76 5.75 4.05
N ILE A 85 8.30 5.70 2.82
CA ILE A 85 7.58 5.15 1.67
C ILE A 85 7.26 3.67 1.86
N PHE A 86 8.26 2.89 2.27
CA PHE A 86 8.08 1.46 2.53
C PHE A 86 7.08 1.20 3.67
N TYR A 87 7.09 2.04 4.72
CA TYR A 87 6.08 1.99 5.77
C TYR A 87 4.67 2.21 5.21
N LEU A 88 4.47 3.23 4.38
CA LEU A 88 3.16 3.51 3.78
C LEU A 88 2.69 2.35 2.89
N GLN A 89 3.58 1.81 2.06
CA GLN A 89 3.29 0.66 1.19
C GLN A 89 2.85 -0.57 2.01
N HIS A 90 3.58 -0.89 3.08
CA HIS A 90 3.27 -2.01 3.96
C HIS A 90 1.92 -1.84 4.69
N HIS A 91 1.60 -0.60 5.14
CA HIS A 91 0.35 -0.34 5.86
C HIS A 91 -0.88 -0.37 4.94
N LEU A 92 -0.74 0.09 3.69
CA LEU A 92 -1.81 -0.02 2.71
C LEU A 92 -2.13 -1.47 2.39
N ASN A 93 -1.10 -2.31 2.17
CA ASN A 93 -1.31 -3.72 1.91
C ASN A 93 -1.96 -4.44 3.10
N GLY A 94 -1.52 -4.16 4.32
CA GLY A 94 -2.13 -4.70 5.54
C GLY A 94 -3.57 -4.23 5.77
N SER A 95 -3.89 -2.97 5.46
CA SER A 95 -5.25 -2.43 5.59
C SER A 95 -6.21 -3.04 4.56
N GLN A 96 -5.78 -3.21 3.31
CA GLN A 96 -6.57 -3.86 2.26
C GLN A 96 -6.87 -5.33 2.60
N LEU A 97 -5.93 -6.02 3.24
CA LEU A 97 -6.13 -7.38 3.77
C LEU A 97 -7.14 -7.44 4.92
N SER A 98 -7.21 -6.40 5.76
CA SER A 98 -8.15 -6.35 6.88
C SER A 98 -9.60 -6.09 6.43
N GLN A 99 -9.80 -5.35 5.34
CA GLN A 99 -11.14 -5.08 4.78
C GLN A 99 -11.73 -6.30 4.04
N ALA A 100 -10.88 -7.21 3.56
CA ALA A 100 -11.31 -8.43 2.86
C ALA A 100 -11.83 -9.57 3.78
N MET A 101 -11.88 -9.38 5.11
CA MET A 101 -12.33 -10.38 6.09
C MET A 101 -13.67 -10.08 6.78
N GLU A 102 -14.36 -8.98 6.47
CA GLU A 102 -15.68 -8.68 7.05
C GLU A 102 -16.80 -9.26 6.16
N VAL A 103 -16.93 -10.60 6.13
CA VAL A 103 -18.14 -11.25 5.61
C VAL A 103 -19.18 -11.27 6.73
N ASP A 104 -20.26 -10.55 6.47
CA ASP A 104 -21.47 -10.33 7.27
C ASP A 104 -21.86 -11.51 8.19
N GLY A 105 -21.57 -11.37 9.49
CA GLY A 105 -21.95 -12.31 10.54
C GLY A 105 -23.32 -11.97 11.12
N LEU A 106 -24.39 -12.15 10.33
CA LEU A 106 -25.74 -12.10 10.87
C LEU A 106 -25.99 -13.32 11.78
N ASN A 107 -26.24 -13.03 13.05
CA ASN A 107 -26.69 -13.90 14.13
C ASN A 107 -27.81 -14.89 13.71
N ASP A 108 -27.59 -16.20 13.93
CA ASP A 108 -28.65 -17.07 14.45
C ASP A 108 -28.09 -18.12 15.41
N SER A 109 -28.73 -18.21 16.56
CA SER A 109 -28.44 -19.16 17.63
C SER A 109 -29.22 -20.45 17.36
N SER A 110 -28.54 -21.59 17.14
CA SER A 110 -28.81 -22.86 17.84
C SER A 110 -28.22 -24.11 17.14
N LYS A 111 -27.72 -25.03 17.99
CA LYS A 111 -27.46 -26.48 17.79
C LYS A 111 -26.15 -26.94 17.12
N GLN A 112 -25.14 -27.15 17.98
CA GLN A 112 -24.43 -28.43 18.22
C GLN A 112 -24.25 -29.44 17.05
N GLY A 113 -22.98 -29.73 16.67
CA GLY A 113 -22.64 -31.01 16.00
C GLY A 113 -21.35 -31.06 15.16
N TYR A 114 -20.25 -31.39 15.83
CA TYR A 114 -18.90 -31.80 15.39
C TYR A 114 -18.68 -32.50 14.02
N SER A 115 -17.72 -31.98 13.23
CA SER A 115 -16.59 -32.66 12.53
C SER A 115 -16.39 -32.17 11.09
N GLN A 116 -15.44 -31.26 10.88
CA GLN A 116 -14.96 -30.85 9.56
C GLN A 116 -13.65 -31.57 9.24
N GLU A 117 -13.66 -32.43 8.21
CA GLU A 117 -12.44 -32.87 7.54
C GLU A 117 -11.88 -31.70 6.72
N THR A 118 -10.88 -31.01 7.26
CA THR A 118 -10.21 -29.92 6.54
C THR A 118 -9.16 -30.48 5.59
N LYS A 119 -9.51 -30.54 4.30
CA LYS A 119 -8.55 -30.64 3.20
C LYS A 119 -7.55 -29.49 3.35
N ARG A 120 -6.27 -29.81 3.51
CA ARG A 120 -5.14 -28.86 3.55
C ARG A 120 -5.19 -27.96 2.31
N LEU A 121 -5.80 -26.79 2.45
CA LEU A 121 -5.70 -25.72 1.48
C LEU A 121 -4.24 -25.27 1.49
N LYS A 122 -3.56 -25.47 0.36
CA LYS A 122 -2.23 -24.94 0.10
C LYS A 122 -2.35 -23.42 0.28
N ARG A 123 -1.82 -22.88 1.38
CA ARG A 123 -1.72 -21.43 1.58
C ARG A 123 -0.88 -20.88 0.43
N THR A 124 -1.51 -20.11 -0.44
CA THR A 124 -0.83 -19.26 -1.42
C THR A 124 0.12 -18.34 -0.64
N PRO A 125 1.38 -18.16 -1.07
CA PRO A 125 2.27 -17.19 -0.43
C PRO A 125 1.61 -15.83 -0.41
N VAL A 126 1.57 -15.20 0.77
CA VAL A 126 1.06 -13.85 0.95
C VAL A 126 1.86 -12.91 0.04
N PRO A 127 1.21 -12.09 -0.81
CA PRO A 127 1.87 -11.18 -1.75
C PRO A 127 2.91 -10.26 -1.11
N ASP A 128 2.79 -9.97 0.19
CA ASP A 128 3.74 -9.14 0.96
C ASP A 128 5.15 -9.74 1.09
N SER A 129 5.31 -11.04 0.80
CA SER A 129 6.65 -11.68 0.81
C SER A 129 7.56 -11.15 -0.30
N LEU A 130 7.01 -10.71 -1.44
CA LEU A 130 7.83 -10.32 -2.59
C LEU A 130 8.48 -8.94 -2.37
N GLY A 131 7.74 -7.96 -1.86
CA GLY A 131 8.26 -6.61 -1.60
C GLY A 131 9.34 -6.60 -0.54
N LEU A 132 9.11 -7.30 0.57
CA LEU A 132 10.06 -7.41 1.67
C LEU A 132 11.34 -8.16 1.27
N GLU A 133 11.23 -9.21 0.44
CA GLU A 133 12.37 -9.92 -0.11
C GLU A 133 13.22 -9.05 -1.05
N MET A 134 12.57 -8.27 -1.94
CA MET A 134 13.27 -7.32 -2.81
C MET A 134 14.02 -6.27 -1.99
N GLU A 135 13.43 -5.80 -0.90
CA GLU A 135 14.03 -4.82 -0.01
C GLU A 135 15.27 -5.38 0.71
N HIS A 136 15.22 -6.64 1.14
CA HIS A 136 16.41 -7.31 1.69
C HIS A 136 17.54 -7.41 0.66
N ARG A 137 17.23 -7.82 -0.58
CA ARG A 137 18.21 -7.88 -1.67
C ARG A 137 18.83 -6.52 -1.98
N PHE A 138 18.03 -5.45 -1.97
CA PHE A 138 18.54 -4.09 -2.14
C PHE A 138 19.58 -3.74 -1.06
N ILE A 139 19.28 -4.03 0.21
CA ILE A 139 20.21 -3.74 1.30
C ILE A 139 21.48 -4.60 1.21
N ASP A 140 21.35 -5.88 0.89
CA ASP A 140 22.50 -6.77 0.67
C ASP A 140 23.39 -6.22 -0.45
N GLN A 141 22.78 -5.76 -1.55
CA GLN A 141 23.49 -5.14 -2.66
C GLN A 141 24.24 -3.88 -2.21
N VAL A 142 23.57 -2.95 -1.52
CA VAL A 142 24.19 -1.73 -0.99
C VAL A 142 25.36 -2.05 -0.06
N LEU A 143 25.19 -2.99 0.87
CA LEU A 143 26.25 -3.35 1.81
C LEU A 143 27.43 -4.08 1.15
N SER A 144 27.18 -4.81 0.06
CA SER A 144 28.24 -5.51 -0.68
C SER A 144 29.13 -4.56 -1.48
N THR A 145 28.60 -3.41 -1.93
CA THR A 145 29.31 -2.45 -2.78
C THR A 145 29.73 -1.18 -2.06
N CYS A 146 29.24 -0.94 -0.83
CA CYS A 146 29.46 0.33 -0.15
C CYS A 146 30.94 0.55 0.21
N ARG A 147 31.44 1.74 -0.13
CA ARG A 147 32.72 2.28 0.38
C ARG A 147 32.51 3.37 1.43
N ASN A 148 31.30 3.91 1.50
CA ASN A 148 30.93 4.98 2.43
C ASN A 148 30.45 4.38 3.77
N VAL A 149 31.09 4.79 4.87
CA VAL A 149 30.81 4.27 6.21
C VAL A 149 29.42 4.68 6.71
N GLU A 150 28.98 5.89 6.39
CA GLU A 150 27.64 6.37 6.76
C GLU A 150 26.56 5.60 6.01
N GLN A 151 26.75 5.34 4.71
CA GLN A 151 25.86 4.50 3.91
C GLN A 151 25.71 3.11 4.53
N ALA A 152 26.82 2.46 4.91
CA ALA A 152 26.79 1.16 5.57
C ALA A 152 26.04 1.20 6.91
N ARG A 153 26.24 2.27 7.69
CA ARG A 153 25.54 2.49 8.97
C ARG A 153 24.04 2.63 8.76
N PHE A 154 23.60 3.44 7.78
CA PHE A 154 22.19 3.65 7.48
C PHE A 154 21.53 2.39 6.91
N ALA A 155 22.17 1.71 5.96
CA ALA A 155 21.70 0.44 5.41
C ALA A 155 21.51 -0.62 6.50
N SER A 156 22.46 -0.72 7.44
CA SER A 156 22.37 -1.64 8.58
C SER A 156 21.25 -1.27 9.54
N ALA A 157 21.05 0.02 9.82
CA ALA A 157 19.95 0.49 10.66
C ALA A 157 18.59 0.22 10.00
N TYR A 158 18.50 0.44 8.69
CA TYR A 158 17.32 0.17 7.88
C TYR A 158 16.98 -1.33 7.87
N ARG A 159 17.97 -2.21 7.69
CA ARG A 159 17.80 -3.68 7.81
C ARG A 159 17.19 -4.07 9.15
N LYS A 160 17.70 -3.53 10.26
CA LYS A 160 17.19 -3.82 11.61
C LYS A 160 15.74 -3.34 11.75
N TRP A 161 15.39 -2.23 11.14
CA TRP A 161 14.01 -1.74 11.15
C TRP A 161 13.06 -2.64 10.35
N LEU A 162 13.45 -3.18 9.20
CA LEU A 162 12.57 -4.09 8.45
C LEU A 162 12.15 -5.32 9.25
N VAL A 163 13.04 -5.84 10.11
CA VAL A 163 12.73 -6.96 11.02
C VAL A 163 11.57 -6.62 11.99
N THR A 164 11.31 -5.33 12.24
CA THR A 164 10.18 -4.88 13.07
C THR A 164 8.85 -4.82 12.31
N LEU A 165 8.87 -4.87 10.98
CA LEU A 165 7.66 -4.92 10.16
C LEU A 165 7.19 -6.36 9.89
N SER A 166 8.10 -7.34 9.99
CA SER A 166 7.80 -8.76 9.77
C SER A 166 7.25 -9.51 11.00
N GLN A 167 7.04 -8.82 12.13
CA GLN A 167 6.55 -9.39 13.40
C GLN A 167 5.09 -9.03 13.62
#